data_AF-A0A182YZZ6-F1
#
_entry.id   AF-A0A182YZZ6-F1
#
_cell.length_a   1.000
_cell.length_b   1.000
_cell.length_c   1.000
_cell.angle_alpha   90.00
_cell.angle_beta   90.00
_cell.angle_gamma   90.00
#
_symmetry.space_group_name_H-M   'P 1'
#
loop_
_entity.id
_entity.type
_entity.pdbx_description
1 polymer ?
#
loop_
_entity_poly.entity_id
_entity_poly.type
_entity_poly.pdbx_seq_one_letter_code
_entity_poly.pdbx_strand_id
1 'polypeptide(L)' 'MSPRGAGWLFGAKVTNEFVTLKSLKLICRAHQLVNEGYKVMFDEKLVTVWSAPNYCYRCGNIAAVLSFSDPDHREAKLF' A
#
# COMPACT_ATOMS: atom_id res chain seq x y z
N MET A 1 -16.53 1.76 -10.24
CA MET A 1 -15.60 2.15 -11.33
C MET A 1 -14.58 3.14 -10.77
N SER A 2 -13.32 3.08 -11.20
CA SER A 2 -12.27 4.00 -10.74
C SER A 2 -12.50 5.42 -11.26
N PRO A 3 -12.36 6.46 -10.43
CA PRO A 3 -12.42 7.86 -10.88
C PRO A 3 -11.23 8.25 -11.76
N ARG A 4 -10.18 7.39 -11.85
CA ARG A 4 -9.00 7.60 -12.70
C ARG A 4 -9.21 7.14 -14.15
N GLY A 5 -10.42 6.70 -14.52
CA GLY A 5 -10.78 6.30 -15.88
C GLY A 5 -10.44 4.85 -16.26
N ALA A 6 -9.71 4.11 -15.43
CA ALA A 6 -9.40 2.69 -15.65
C ALA A 6 -9.40 1.89 -14.34
N GLY A 7 -9.92 0.66 -14.40
CA GLY A 7 -9.99 -0.27 -13.27
C GLY A 7 -11.15 -0.01 -12.29
N TRP A 8 -11.09 -0.70 -11.15
CA TRP A 8 -12.13 -0.70 -10.12
C TRP A 8 -11.54 -0.39 -8.75
N LEU A 9 -12.32 0.30 -7.91
CA LEU A 9 -12.01 0.43 -6.49
C LEU A 9 -12.46 -0.83 -5.76
N PHE A 10 -11.70 -1.23 -4.75
CA PHE A 10 -12.06 -2.31 -3.84
C PHE A 10 -11.82 -1.86 -2.39
N GLY A 11 -12.67 -2.34 -1.48
CA GLY A 11 -12.59 -2.02 -0.05
C GLY A 11 -12.25 -3.23 0.80
N ALA A 12 -12.35 -3.05 2.12
CA ALA A 12 -11.98 -4.05 3.13
C ALA A 12 -12.56 -5.45 2.87
N LYS A 13 -13.84 -5.55 2.50
CA LYS A 13 -14.50 -6.84 2.22
C LYS A 13 -13.77 -7.64 1.13
N VAL A 14 -13.55 -7.02 -0.04
CA VAL A 14 -12.88 -7.67 -1.18
C VAL A 14 -11.43 -8.00 -0.84
N THR A 15 -10.72 -7.11 -0.12
CA THR A 15 -9.36 -7.40 0.37
C THR A 15 -9.34 -8.63 1.26
N ASN A 16 -10.23 -8.70 2.25
CA ASN A 16 -10.33 -9.81 3.20
C ASN A 16 -10.67 -11.14 2.50
N GLU A 17 -11.64 -11.12 1.58
CA GLU A 17 -12.04 -12.29 0.79
C GLU A 17 -10.88 -12.77 -0.09
N PHE A 18 -10.22 -11.86 -0.81
CA PHE A 18 -9.11 -12.21 -1.71
C PHE A 18 -7.92 -12.81 -0.95
N VAL A 19 -7.52 -12.17 0.15
CA VAL A 19 -6.39 -12.62 0.98
C VAL A 19 -6.68 -14.01 1.56
N THR A 20 -7.90 -14.23 2.07
CA THR A 20 -8.33 -15.55 2.57
C THR A 20 -8.37 -16.60 1.47
N LEU A 21 -9.02 -16.30 0.34
CA LEU A 21 -9.22 -17.24 -0.77
C LEU A 21 -7.90 -17.65 -1.44
N LYS A 22 -6.89 -16.78 -1.38
CA LYS A 22 -5.56 -17.05 -1.95
C LYS A 22 -4.53 -17.48 -0.91
N SER A 23 -4.93 -17.69 0.34
CA SER A 23 -4.03 -18.05 1.44
C SER A 23 -2.84 -17.08 1.56
N LEU A 24 -3.08 -15.79 1.34
CA LEU A 24 -2.09 -14.72 1.48
C LEU A 24 -2.16 -14.14 2.89
N LYS A 25 -1.12 -13.40 3.28
CA LYS A 25 -1.11 -12.59 4.52
C LYS A 25 -1.32 -11.11 4.24
N LEU A 26 -0.84 -10.62 3.10
CA LEU A 26 -0.74 -9.21 2.79
C LEU A 26 -0.80 -8.96 1.28
N ILE A 27 -1.51 -7.92 0.88
CA ILE A 27 -1.38 -7.30 -0.44
C ILE A 27 -0.44 -6.09 -0.29
N CYS A 28 0.72 -6.13 -0.96
CA CYS A 28 1.63 -5.00 -1.05
C CYS A 28 1.45 -4.30 -2.40
N ARG A 29 1.17 -2.99 -2.40
CA ARG A 29 0.92 -2.21 -3.62
C ARG A 29 1.49 -0.80 -3.54
N ALA A 30 1.51 -0.09 -4.68
CA ALA A 30 1.87 1.33 -4.80
C ALA A 30 0.69 2.17 -5.34
N HIS A 31 0.88 2.95 -6.42
CA HIS A 31 -0.15 3.61 -7.24
C HIS A 31 -0.98 4.76 -6.60
N GLN A 32 -1.23 4.78 -5.30
CA GLN A 32 -1.86 5.92 -4.61
C GLN A 32 -0.81 6.63 -3.76
N LEU A 33 -0.66 7.93 -3.98
CA LEU A 33 0.15 8.79 -3.11
C LEU A 33 -0.36 8.69 -1.67
N VAL A 34 0.58 8.47 -0.75
CA VAL A 34 0.39 8.51 0.70
C VAL A 34 1.44 9.46 1.27
N ASN A 35 1.00 10.43 2.07
CA ASN A 35 1.89 11.53 2.51
C ASN A 35 2.98 11.02 3.45
N GLU A 36 2.69 9.96 4.20
CA GLU A 36 3.53 9.30 5.17
C GLU A 36 4.49 8.28 4.53
N GLY A 37 4.56 8.20 3.19
CA GLY A 37 5.39 7.26 2.45
C GLY A 37 4.85 5.83 2.43
N TYR A 38 4.15 5.39 3.48
CA TYR A 38 3.41 4.12 3.47
C TYR A 38 2.12 4.21 4.29
N LYS A 39 1.15 3.33 4.00
CA LYS A 39 -0.11 3.24 4.74
C LYS A 39 -0.64 1.82 4.76
N VAL A 40 -0.88 1.32 5.97
CA VAL A 40 -1.51 0.01 6.22
C VAL A 40 -3.02 0.21 6.40
N MET A 41 -3.81 -0.69 5.81
CA MET A 41 -5.27 -0.63 5.82
C MET A 41 -5.88 -2.04 5.92
N PHE A 42 -7.16 -2.09 6.30
CA PHE A 42 -7.99 -3.30 6.29
C PHE A 42 -7.38 -4.43 7.11
N ASP A 43 -7.24 -4.21 8.42
CA ASP A 43 -6.74 -5.20 9.38
C ASP A 43 -5.36 -5.74 9.00
N GLU A 44 -4.47 -4.83 8.62
CA GLU A 44 -3.10 -5.11 8.17
C GLU A 44 -2.95 -5.95 6.90
N LYS A 45 -4.02 -6.18 6.15
CA LYS A 45 -4.00 -7.03 4.93
C LYS A 45 -3.73 -6.28 3.64
N LEU A 46 -3.67 -4.95 3.67
CA LEU A 46 -3.29 -4.12 2.54
C LEU A 46 -2.29 -3.06 2.97
N VAL A 47 -1.12 -3.02 2.31
CA VAL A 47 -0.15 -1.94 2.49
C VAL A 47 0.06 -1.20 1.18
N THR A 48 0.08 0.12 1.29
CA THR A 48 0.45 1.05 0.23
C THR A 48 1.86 1.55 0.51
N VAL A 49 2.77 1.47 -0.44
CA VAL A 49 4.13 2.01 -0.33
C VAL A 49 4.34 3.02 -1.46
N TRP A 50 4.96 4.14 -1.12
CA TRP A 50 5.28 5.23 -2.02
C TRP A 50 6.74 5.64 -1.83
N SER A 51 7.54 5.55 -2.89
CA SER A 51 9.01 5.67 -2.79
C SER A 51 9.57 6.93 -3.47
N ALA A 52 8.72 7.88 -3.87
CA ALA A 52 9.13 9.15 -4.50
C ALA A 52 8.80 10.33 -3.56
N PRO A 53 9.79 10.90 -2.84
CA PRO A 53 9.54 12.02 -1.94
C PRO A 53 9.23 13.28 -2.74
N ASN A 54 8.50 14.21 -2.12
CA ASN A 54 8.04 15.46 -2.72
C ASN A 54 7.53 15.26 -4.16
N TYR A 55 6.56 14.37 -4.33
CA TYR A 55 6.08 13.95 -5.64
C TYR A 55 5.69 15.15 -6.51
N CYS A 56 6.15 15.12 -7.77
CA CYS A 56 6.01 16.22 -8.73
C CYS A 56 6.48 17.58 -8.21
N TYR A 57 7.43 17.61 -7.27
CA TYR A 57 7.97 18.81 -6.61
C TYR A 57 6.92 19.67 -5.90
N ARG A 58 5.76 19.09 -5.56
CA ARG A 58 4.60 19.86 -5.06
C ARG A 58 3.85 19.21 -3.92
N CYS A 59 3.92 17.89 -3.77
CA CYS A 59 3.07 17.18 -2.82
C CYS A 59 3.61 17.18 -1.39
N GLY A 60 4.92 17.41 -1.18
CA GLY A 60 5.52 17.43 0.16
C GLY A 60 5.46 16.10 0.93
N ASN A 61 5.10 15.00 0.28
CA ASN A 61 5.09 13.67 0.90
C ASN A 61 6.52 13.16 1.18
N ILE A 62 6.65 12.29 2.18
CA ILE A 62 7.87 11.50 2.39
C ILE A 62 7.84 10.24 1.52
N ALA A 63 8.98 9.56 1.42
CA ALA A 63 9.09 8.27 0.77
C ALA A 63 9.26 7.16 1.80
N ALA A 64 8.90 5.93 1.40
CA ALA A 64 9.16 4.74 2.18
C ALA A 64 9.64 3.58 1.31
N VAL A 65 10.36 2.66 1.95
CA VAL A 65 10.65 1.31 1.48
C VAL A 65 10.15 0.34 2.53
N LEU A 66 9.38 -0.68 2.11
CA LEU A 66 8.96 -1.77 2.98
C LEU A 66 9.93 -2.95 2.83
N SER A 67 10.72 -3.19 3.87
CA SER A 67 11.71 -4.27 3.94
C SER A 67 11.09 -5.49 4.61
N PHE A 68 11.36 -6.69 4.10
CA PHE A 68 10.96 -7.95 4.71
C PHE A 68 12.22 -8.73 5.09
N SER A 69 12.35 -9.10 6.36
CA SER A 69 13.38 -10.07 6.77
C SER A 69 12.92 -11.51 6.53
N ASP A 70 11.62 -11.75 6.62
CA ASP A 70 10.95 -13.01 6.34
C ASP A 70 9.44 -12.75 6.08
N PRO A 71 8.62 -13.78 5.79
CA PRO A 71 7.19 -13.58 5.48
C PRO A 71 6.36 -12.96 6.61
N ASP A 72 6.83 -13.00 7.86
CA ASP A 72 6.11 -12.52 9.04
C ASP A 72 6.66 -11.19 9.58
N HIS A 73 7.94 -10.89 9.31
CA HIS A 73 8.59 -9.69 9.81
C HIS A 73 8.86 -8.67 8.69
N ARG A 74 8.22 -7.51 8.82
CA ARG A 74 8.35 -6.37 7.91
C ARG A 74 8.66 -5.08 8.67
N GLU A 75 9.44 -4.21 8.06
CA GLU A 75 9.80 -2.90 8.61
C GLU A 75 9.71 -1.83 7.51
N ALA A 76 9.09 -0.69 7.82
CA ALA A 76 9.06 0.47 6.92
C ALA A 76 10.25 1.40 7.22
N LYS A 77 11.08 1.65 6.21
CA LYS A 77 12.17 2.64 6.24
C LYS A 77 11.68 3.91 5.56
N LEU A 78 11.74 5.05 6.27
CA LEU A 78 11.26 6.35 5.79
C LEU A 78 12.41 7.21 5.26
N PHE A 79 12.12 8.05 4.26
CA PHE A 79 13.07 8.93 3.56
C PHE A 79 12.46 10.29 3.25
#